data_AF-A0A2D4TP97-F1
#
_entry.id   AF-A0A2D4TP97-F1
#
_cell.length_a   1.000
_cell.length_b   1.000
_cell.length_c   1.000
_cell.angle_alpha   90.00
_cell.angle_beta   90.00
_cell.angle_gamma   90.00
#
_symmetry.space_group_name_H-M   'P 1'
#
loop_
_entity.id
_entity.type
_entity.pdbx_description
1 polymer ?
#
loop_
_entity_poly.entity_id
_entity_poly.type
_entity_poly.pdbx_seq_one_letter_code
_entity_poly.pdbx_strand_id
1 'polypeptide(L)' 'NSSGTKQWTRQFGAPSFFQKSQYNSSSQAVSSEDEGKKVSIDSGGNIYLTGNTQGGLDGNSNSGKEDIFLIKYKSM' A
#
# COMPACT_ATOMS: atom_id res chain seq x y z
N ASN A 1 -0.46 20.66 -18.13
CA ASN A 1 0.07 19.58 -17.27
C ASN A 1 -0.37 19.82 -15.83
N SER A 2 -1.49 19.22 -15.41
CA SER A 2 -1.90 19.19 -14.00
C SER A 2 -1.31 17.94 -13.34
N SER A 3 0.00 17.96 -13.05
CA SER A 3 0.63 16.90 -12.26
C SER A 3 0.18 17.06 -10.81
N GLY A 4 -0.85 16.34 -10.38
CA GLY A 4 -1.36 16.40 -9.00
C GLY A 4 -0.24 16.12 -7.98
N THR A 5 -0.26 16.82 -6.85
CA THR A 5 0.76 16.70 -5.79
C THR A 5 0.33 15.67 -4.76
N LYS A 6 1.13 14.62 -4.53
CA LYS A 6 0.88 13.63 -3.46
C LYS A 6 0.85 14.34 -2.11
N GLN A 7 -0.23 14.13 -1.35
CA GLN A 7 -0.41 14.74 -0.04
C GLN A 7 0.01 13.77 1.08
N TRP A 8 -0.40 12.50 0.96
CA TRP A 8 -0.06 11.48 1.94
C TRP A 8 -0.34 10.08 1.40
N THR A 9 0.28 9.11 2.04
CA THR A 9 0.05 7.68 1.88
C THR A 9 -0.24 7.09 3.24
N ARG A 10 -1.26 6.24 3.32
CA ARG A 10 -1.61 5.49 4.52
C ARG A 10 -1.65 4.01 4.18
N GLN A 11 -0.99 3.21 5.00
CA GLN A 11 -0.93 1.76 4.86
C GLN A 11 -1.52 1.12 6.12
N PHE A 12 -2.37 0.11 5.95
CA PHE A 12 -3.03 -0.60 7.03
C PHE A 12 -2.94 -2.10 6.79
N GLY A 13 -2.28 -2.80 7.69
CA GLY A 13 -2.21 -4.25 7.69
C GLY A 13 -2.45 -4.82 9.07
N ALA A 14 -2.85 -6.09 9.13
CA ALA A 14 -2.90 -6.82 10.39
C ALA A 14 -1.61 -7.62 10.57
N PRO A 15 -1.01 -7.63 11.78
CA PRO A 15 0.14 -8.47 12.09
C PRO A 15 -0.12 -9.90 11.64
N SER A 16 0.71 -10.35 10.71
CA SER A 16 0.78 -11.74 10.30
C SER A 16 1.02 -12.63 11.51
N PHE A 17 -0.03 -13.28 12.02
CA PHE A 17 0.08 -14.35 13.02
C PHE A 17 0.52 -15.67 12.37
N PHE A 18 1.54 -15.61 11.51
CA PHE A 18 2.22 -16.81 11.05
C PHE A 18 3.28 -17.14 12.10
N GLN A 19 2.98 -18.13 12.95
CA GLN A 19 4.00 -18.81 13.75
C GLN A 19 5.12 -19.21 12.78
N LYS A 20 6.28 -18.54 12.86
CA LYS A 20 7.45 -18.92 12.05
C LYS A 20 7.77 -20.38 12.38
N SER A 21 7.41 -21.29 11.49
CA SER A 21 7.88 -22.67 11.57
C SER A 21 9.40 -22.62 11.48
N GLN A 22 10.08 -23.10 12.53
CA GLN A 22 11.54 -23.04 12.68
C GLN A 22 12.32 -23.83 11.62
N TYR A 23 11.63 -24.51 10.69
CA TYR A 23 12.25 -25.41 9.72
C TYR A 23 12.21 -24.93 8.26
N ASN A 24 11.51 -23.85 7.92
CA ASN A 24 11.45 -23.33 6.54
C ASN A 24 11.93 -21.88 6.48
N SER A 25 13.23 -21.67 6.66
CA SER A 25 13.91 -20.39 6.35
C SER A 25 14.16 -20.23 4.85
N SER A 26 13.22 -20.66 3.99
CA SER A 26 13.23 -20.18 2.62
C SER A 26 12.86 -18.70 2.70
N SER A 27 13.84 -17.82 2.52
CA SER A 27 13.61 -16.53 1.91
C SER A 27 13.02 -16.81 0.53
N GLN A 28 11.73 -17.18 0.50
CA GLN A 28 10.94 -17.10 -0.70
C GLN A 28 11.02 -15.64 -1.07
N ALA A 29 11.73 -15.36 -2.15
CA ALA A 29 11.48 -14.16 -2.92
C ALA A 29 10.03 -14.27 -3.39
N VAL A 30 9.10 -13.93 -2.49
CA VAL A 30 7.76 -13.53 -2.87
C VAL A 30 7.99 -12.26 -3.68
N SER A 31 7.59 -12.28 -4.95
CA SER A 31 7.39 -11.03 -5.67
C SER A 31 6.44 -10.22 -4.81
N SER A 32 6.95 -9.17 -4.15
CA SER A 32 6.09 -8.27 -3.39
C SER A 32 5.25 -7.54 -4.42
N GLU A 33 3.99 -7.94 -4.54
CA GLU A 33 3.08 -7.34 -5.50
C GLU A 33 2.37 -6.15 -4.84
N ASP A 34 2.50 -5.00 -5.51
CA ASP A 34 1.73 -3.81 -5.21
C ASP A 34 0.69 -3.64 -6.31
N GLU A 35 -0.59 -3.65 -5.93
CA GLU A 35 -1.70 -3.61 -6.89
C GLU A 35 -2.66 -2.47 -6.57
N GLY A 36 -2.85 -1.56 -7.52
CA GLY A 36 -3.90 -0.54 -7.46
C GLY A 36 -5.27 -1.14 -7.81
N LYS A 37 -6.28 -0.89 -6.98
CA LYS A 37 -7.64 -1.44 -7.12
C LYS A 37 -8.65 -0.43 -7.67
N LYS A 38 -8.64 0.80 -7.16
CA LYS A 38 -9.66 1.82 -7.48
C LYS A 38 -9.09 3.23 -7.41
N VAL A 39 -9.56 4.09 -8.32
CA VAL A 39 -9.35 5.54 -8.29
C VAL A 39 -10.69 6.27 -8.16
N SER A 40 -10.73 7.34 -7.37
CA SER A 40 -11.89 8.23 -7.22
C SER A 40 -11.46 9.69 -7.17
N ILE A 41 -12.33 10.60 -7.61
CA ILE A 41 -12.10 12.05 -7.60
C ILE A 41 -13.22 12.71 -6.80
N ASP A 42 -12.90 13.63 -5.87
CA ASP A 42 -13.89 14.42 -5.14
C ASP A 42 -14.27 15.72 -5.87
N SER A 43 -15.29 16.44 -5.37
CA SER A 43 -15.75 17.69 -5.99
C SER A 43 -14.70 18.82 -5.96
N GLY A 44 -13.65 18.69 -5.14
CA GLY A 44 -12.51 19.60 -5.10
C GLY A 44 -11.36 19.17 -6.02
N GLY A 45 -11.55 18.12 -6.83
CA GLY A 45 -10.52 17.60 -7.73
C GLY A 45 -9.42 16.80 -7.03
N ASN A 46 -9.56 16.45 -5.75
CA ASN A 46 -8.57 15.56 -5.12
C ASN A 46 -8.76 14.14 -5.65
N ILE A 47 -7.65 13.46 -5.89
CA ILE A 47 -7.61 12.09 -6.40
C ILE A 47 -7.26 11.16 -5.25
N TYR A 48 -8.01 10.06 -5.13
CA TYR A 48 -7.80 9.01 -4.14
C TYR A 48 -7.54 7.70 -4.86
N LEU A 49 -6.44 7.03 -4.52
CA LEU A 49 -6.05 5.71 -5.04
C LEU A 49 -6.04 4.71 -3.89
N THR A 50 -6.64 3.54 -4.10
CA THR A 50 -6.61 2.42 -3.15
C THR A 50 -5.98 1.21 -3.80
N GLY A 51 -5.40 0.34 -2.98
CA GLY A 51 -4.80 -0.89 -3.44
C GLY A 51 -4.25 -1.73 -2.30
N ASN A 52 -3.51 -2.78 -2.66
CA ASN A 52 -2.85 -3.67 -1.72
C ASN A 52 -1.34 -3.65 -1.96
N THR A 53 -0.56 -3.85 -0.91
CA THR A 53 0.89 -3.97 -0.94
C THR A 53 1.35 -5.11 -0.05
N GLN A 54 2.32 -5.89 -0.52
CA GLN A 54 2.99 -6.93 0.28
C GLN A 54 4.29 -6.43 0.93
N GLY A 55 4.57 -5.13 0.82
CA GLY A 55 5.78 -4.47 1.31
C GLY A 55 5.46 -3.20 2.09
N GLY A 56 6.51 -2.46 2.46
CA GLY A 56 6.37 -1.12 3.02
C GLY A 56 6.27 -0.08 1.90
N LEU A 57 5.20 0.69 1.87
CA LEU A 57 4.93 1.68 0.81
C LEU A 57 5.16 3.10 1.32
N ASP A 58 5.90 3.92 0.56
CA ASP A 58 6.17 5.33 0.89
C ASP A 58 6.72 5.56 2.31
N GLY A 59 7.58 4.66 2.77
CA GLY A 59 8.18 4.72 4.11
C GLY A 59 7.29 4.20 5.24
N ASN A 60 6.09 3.69 4.94
CA ASN A 60 5.28 2.95 5.91
C ASN A 60 5.83 1.54 6.10
N SER A 61 5.61 0.98 7.29
CA SER A 61 6.00 -0.40 7.59
C SER A 61 4.93 -1.38 7.12
N ASN A 62 5.39 -2.47 6.51
CA ASN A 62 4.58 -3.64 6.26
C ASN A 62 4.13 -4.24 7.60
N SER A 63 2.82 -4.31 7.80
CA SER A 63 2.19 -4.78 9.03
C SER A 63 1.71 -6.21 8.91
N GLY A 64 1.85 -6.88 7.77
CA GLY A 64 1.37 -8.25 7.55
C GLY A 64 1.77 -8.79 6.17
N LYS A 65 1.21 -9.94 5.75
CA LYS A 65 1.54 -10.51 4.43
C LYS A 65 1.07 -9.60 3.30
N GLU A 66 -0.06 -8.95 3.48
CA GLU A 66 -0.68 -8.03 2.53
C GLU A 66 -1.41 -6.94 3.33
N ASP A 67 -1.10 -5.69 3.00
CA ASP A 67 -1.66 -4.50 3.63
C ASP A 67 -2.48 -3.73 2.59
N ILE A 68 -3.57 -3.09 3.03
CA ILE A 68 -4.29 -2.13 2.19
C ILE A 68 -3.57 -0.78 2.23
N PHE A 69 -3.60 -0.04 1.13
CA PHE A 69 -3.13 1.35 1.09
C PHE A 69 -4.19 2.32 0.56
N LEU A 70 -4.08 3.57 1.00
CA LEU A 70 -4.82 4.72 0.49
C LEU A 70 -3.84 5.87 0.25
N ILE A 71 -3.87 6.43 -0.97
CA ILE A 71 -3.04 7.57 -1.37
C ILE A 71 -3.95 8.72 -1.79
N LYS A 72 -3.63 9.94 -1.36
CA LYS A 72 -4.30 11.16 -1.79
C LYS A 72 -3.36 12.04 -2.61
N TYR A 73 -3.84 12.52 -3.75
CA TYR A 73 -3.23 13.61 -4.52
C TYR A 73 -4.16 14.81 -4.52
N LYS A 74 -3.59 16.01 -4.41
CA LYS A 74 -4.30 17.27 -4.59
C LYS A 74 -4.13 17.71 -6.04
N SER A 75 -5.23 18.03 -6.72
CA SER A 75 -5.15 18.73 -8.01
C SER A 75 -4.66 20.16 -7.78
N MET A 76 -3.85 20.67 -8.71
CA MET A 76 -3.44 22.06 -8.73
C MET A 76 -4.61 22.98 -9.04
#